data_AF-A0A7X2H1P9-F1
#
_entry.id   AF-A0A7X2H1P9-F1
#
_cell.length_a   1.000
_cell.length_b   1.000
_cell.length_c   1.000
_cell.angle_alpha   90.00
_cell.angle_beta   90.00
_cell.angle_gamma   90.00
#
_symmetry.space_group_name_H-M   'P 1'
#
loop_
_entity.id
_entity.type
_entity.pdbx_description
1 polymer ?
#
loop_
_entity_poly.entity_id
_entity_poly.type
_entity_poly.pdbx_seq_one_letter_code
_entity_poly.pdbx_strand_id
1 'polypeptide(L)' 'MAKRAKSARRTELRQNLRKLYLDQSVYLLTHRLPSTAINFKIAKAKSALAVVDKASIYVELPKKKAKP' A
#
# COMPACT_ATOMS: atom_id res chain seq x y z
N MET A 1 7.40 7.33 20.87
CA MET A 1 7.17 6.61 19.58
C MET A 1 5.72 6.74 19.19
N ALA A 2 5.41 7.39 18.06
CA ALA A 2 4.01 7.56 17.62
C ALA A 2 3.41 6.20 17.26
N LYS A 3 2.39 5.74 18.02
CA LYS A 3 1.58 4.58 17.66
C LYS A 3 0.74 4.96 16.44
N ARG A 4 1.25 4.67 15.23
CA ARG A 4 0.49 4.83 13.98
C ARG A 4 -0.79 4.00 14.08
N ALA A 5 -1.96 4.64 13.98
CA ALA A 5 -3.24 3.94 13.93
C ALA A 5 -3.21 2.93 12.77
N LYS A 6 -3.57 1.67 13.03
CA LYS A 6 -3.76 0.66 11.98
C LYS A 6 -4.97 1.07 11.14
N SER A 7 -4.74 1.71 10.00
CA SER A 7 -5.80 1.95 9.02
C SER A 7 -6.19 0.61 8.36
N ALA A 8 -7.48 0.25 8.42
CA ALA A 8 -8.01 -0.94 7.76
C ALA A 8 -7.66 -0.96 6.26
N ARG A 9 -7.86 0.19 5.59
CA ARG A 9 -7.49 0.42 4.18
C ARG A 9 -6.01 0.14 3.88
N ARG A 10 -5.10 0.54 4.77
CA ARG A 10 -3.66 0.24 4.62
C ARG A 10 -3.38 -1.26 4.73
N THR A 11 -4.08 -1.93 5.63
CA THR A 11 -3.94 -3.38 5.85
C THR A 11 -4.42 -4.16 4.63
N GLU A 12 -5.57 -3.79 4.07
CA GLU A 12 -6.11 -4.36 2.82
C GLU A 12 -5.15 -4.16 1.64
N LEU A 13 -4.59 -2.95 1.46
CA LEU A 13 -3.62 -2.68 0.40
C LEU A 13 -2.36 -3.53 0.52
N ARG A 14 -1.86 -3.75 1.74
CA ARG A 14 -0.71 -4.64 2.00
C ARG A 14 -1.03 -6.11 1.73
N GLN A 15 -2.22 -6.57 2.12
CA GLN A 15 -2.68 -7.92 1.84
C GLN A 15 -2.80 -8.15 0.33
N ASN A 16 -3.38 -7.19 -0.41
CA ASN A 16 -3.46 -7.26 -1.86
C ASN A 16 -2.08 -7.30 -2.52
N LEU A 17 -1.14 -6.45 -2.06
CA LEU A 17 0.24 -6.47 -2.56
C LEU A 17 0.93 -7.81 -2.29
N ARG A 18 0.72 -8.40 -1.11
CA ARG A 18 1.24 -9.74 -0.77
C ARG A 18 0.67 -10.81 -1.69
N LYS A 19 -0.65 -10.77 -1.96
CA LYS A 19 -1.31 -11.70 -2.89
C LYS A 19 -0.71 -11.61 -4.29
N LEU A 20 -0.49 -10.41 -4.82
CA LEU A 20 0.12 -10.22 -6.14
C LEU A 20 1.54 -10.79 -6.23
N TYR A 21 2.34 -10.69 -5.16
CA TYR A 21 3.66 -11.33 -5.11
C TYR A 21 3.58 -12.86 -5.08
N LEU A 22 2.58 -13.42 -4.40
CA LEU A 22 2.32 -14.86 -4.43
C LEU A 22 1.89 -15.31 -5.83
N ASP A 23 0.98 -14.57 -6.47
CA ASP A 23 0.56 -14.84 -7.86
C ASP A 23 1.77 -14.79 -8.82
N GLN A 24 2.69 -13.83 -8.64
CA GLN A 24 3.93 -13.75 -9.42
C GLN A 24 4.85 -14.95 -9.17
N SER A 25 4.91 -15.42 -7.93
CA SER A 25 5.72 -16.58 -7.55
C SER A 25 5.15 -17.86 -8.17
N VAL A 26 3.83 -18.05 -8.13
CA VAL A 26 3.13 -19.18 -8.78
C VAL A 26 3.33 -19.14 -10.30
N TYR A 27 3.24 -17.96 -10.92
CA TYR A 27 3.50 -17.81 -12.35
C TYR A 27 4.91 -18.24 -12.74
N LEU A 28 5.91 -17.90 -11.92
CA LEU A 28 7.32 -18.25 -12.16
C LEU A 28 7.64 -19.74 -11.97
N LEU A 29 6.73 -20.53 -11.36
CA LEU A 29 6.90 -21.98 -11.32
C LEU A 29 6.83 -22.62 -12.71
N THR A 30 6.13 -21.97 -13.65
CA THR A 30 5.91 -22.47 -15.01
C THR A 30 6.51 -21.60 -16.10
N HIS A 31 7.01 -20.40 -15.75
CA HIS A 31 7.55 -19.43 -16.70
C HIS A 31 8.96 -18.99 -16.32
N ARG A 32 9.81 -18.79 -17.32
CA ARG A 32 11.21 -18.34 -17.13
C ARG A 32 11.34 -16.86 -16.78
N LEU A 33 10.33 -16.05 -17.09
CA LEU A 33 10.34 -14.60 -16.90
C LEU A 33 9.12 -14.14 -16.10
N PRO A 34 9.20 -13.01 -15.38
CA PRO A 34 8.06 -12.46 -14.66
C PRO A 34 6.92 -12.04 -15.58
N SER A 35 5.69 -12.02 -15.05
CA SER A 35 4.53 -11.57 -15.82
C SER A 35 4.49 -10.05 -15.84
N THR A 36 4.49 -9.47 -17.03
CA THR A 36 4.33 -8.01 -17.21
C THR A 36 2.99 -7.52 -16.65
N ALA A 37 1.92 -8.31 -16.82
CA ALA A 37 0.59 -8.00 -16.30
C ALA A 37 0.54 -7.99 -14.76
N ILE A 38 1.18 -8.96 -14.11
CA ILE A 38 1.26 -9.00 -12.64
C ILE A 38 2.15 -7.87 -12.13
N ASN A 39 3.28 -7.60 -12.78
CA ASN A 39 4.15 -6.47 -12.44
C ASN A 39 3.42 -5.12 -12.54
N PHE A 40 2.59 -4.91 -13.57
CA PHE A 40 1.77 -3.71 -13.68
C PHE A 40 0.79 -3.57 -12.49
N LYS A 41 0.15 -4.67 -12.08
CA LYS A 41 -0.73 -4.68 -10.89
C LYS A 41 0.06 -4.39 -9.60
N ILE A 42 1.26 -4.95 -9.45
CA ILE A 42 2.16 -4.69 -8.32
C ILE A 42 2.52 -3.20 -8.28
N ALA A 43 2.91 -2.61 -9.40
CA ALA A 43 3.24 -1.19 -9.49
C ALA A 43 2.04 -0.30 -9.08
N LYS A 44 0.84 -0.60 -9.59
CA LYS A 44 -0.39 0.12 -9.23
C LYS A 44 -0.69 0.01 -7.73
N ALA A 45 -0.57 -1.19 -7.15
CA ALA A 45 -0.80 -1.42 -5.72
C ALA A 45 0.24 -0.70 -4.84
N LYS A 46 1.51 -0.65 -5.26
CA LYS A 46 2.57 0.12 -4.57
C LYS A 46 2.25 1.62 -4.56
N SER A 47 1.83 2.18 -5.69
CA SER A 47 1.43 3.59 -5.77
C SER A 47 0.24 3.90 -4.86
N ALA A 48 -0.78 3.04 -4.85
CA ALA A 48 -1.93 3.19 -3.95
C ALA A 48 -1.53 3.16 -2.46
N LEU A 49 -0.62 2.24 -2.08
CA LEU A 49 -0.11 2.16 -0.71
C LEU A 49 0.71 3.40 -0.34
N ALA A 50 1.52 3.93 -1.25
CA ALA A 50 2.31 5.14 -1.02
C ALA A 50 1.41 6.37 -0.76
N VAL A 51 0.29 6.50 -1.46
CA VAL A 51 -0.70 7.58 -1.22
C VAL A 51 -1.29 7.49 0.18
N VAL A 52 -1.71 6.28 0.60
CA VAL A 52 -2.26 6.06 1.95
C VAL A 52 -1.21 6.27 3.04
N ASP A 53 0.04 5.84 2.81
CA ASP A 53 1.14 6.03 3.75
C ASP A 53 1.50 7.52 3.91
N LYS A 54 1.49 8.31 2.82
CA LYS A 54 1.65 9.77 2.88
C LYS A 54 0.50 10.44 3.63
N ALA A 55 -0.75 10.10 3.31
CA ALA A 55 -1.93 10.66 3.99
C ALA A 55 -1.95 10.31 5.49
N SER A 56 -1.44 9.15 5.88
CA SER A 56 -1.31 8.74 7.28
C SER A 56 -0.26 9.54 8.07
N ILE A 57 0.68 10.24 7.41
CA ILE A 57 1.68 11.09 8.05
C ILE A 57 1.13 12.52 8.24
N TYR A 58 0.32 12.99 7.28
CA TYR A 58 -0.37 14.29 7.35
C TYR A 58 -1.76 14.15 7.99
N VAL A 59 -1.86 13.52 9.15
CA VAL A 59 -3.02 13.79 10.02
C VAL A 59 -2.85 15.25 10.42
N GLU A 60 -3.67 16.13 9.83
CA GLU A 60 -3.71 17.55 10.18
C GLU A 60 -3.61 17.67 11.70
N LEU A 61 -2.54 18.31 12.19
CA LEU A 61 -2.51 18.82 13.55
C LEU A 61 -3.84 19.53 13.77
N PRO A 62 -4.58 19.26 14.87
CA PRO A 62 -5.82 19.95 15.11
C PRO A 62 -5.49 21.43 15.04
N LYS A 63 -6.02 22.12 14.01
CA LYS A 63 -5.94 23.56 13.90
C LYS A 63 -6.51 24.05 15.22
N LYS A 64 -5.62 24.43 16.15
CA LYS A 64 -6.03 25.07 17.41
C LYS A 64 -6.91 26.20 16.95
N LYS A 65 -8.19 26.17 17.33
CA LYS A 65 -9.08 27.30 17.13
C LYS A 65 -8.38 28.47 17.81
N ALA A 66 -7.74 29.33 17.02
CA ALA A 66 -7.32 30.64 17.46
C ALA A 66 -8.63 31.39 17.69
N LYS A 67 -9.15 31.27 18.91
CA LYS A 67 -10.26 32.08 19.35
C LYS A 67 -9.63 33.38 19.84
N PRO A 68 -10.01 34.55 19.29
CA PRO A 68 -9.75 35.80 19.98
C PRO A 68 -10.47 35.82 21.34
#